data_AF-A0A924D7I0-F1
#
_entry.id   AF-A0A924D7I0-F1
#
_cell.length_a   1.000
_cell.length_b   1.000
_cell.length_c   1.000
_cell.angle_alpha   90.00
_cell.angle_beta   90.00
_cell.angle_gamma   90.00
#
_symmetry.space_group_name_H-M   'P 1'
#
loop_
_entity.id
_entity.type
_entity.pdbx_description
1 polymer ?
#
loop_
_entity_poly.entity_id
_entity_poly.type
_entity_poly.pdbx_seq_one_letter_code
_entity_poly.pdbx_strand_id
1 'polypeptide(L)' 'MTALETLEKYWNHSTFRTPQAAIIESVLKGQDTFALMPTGGGKSICFQVPALMQEGICLVISPLVALM' A
#
# COMPACT_ATOMS: atom_id res chain seq x y z
N MET A 1 10.87 5.02 -10.07
CA MET A 1 10.56 5.58 -8.74
C MET A 1 10.53 4.42 -7.77
N THR A 2 11.27 4.49 -6.67
CA THR A 2 11.23 3.46 -5.61
C THR A 2 9.93 3.57 -4.81
N ALA A 3 9.56 2.52 -4.07
CA ALA A 3 8.40 2.56 -3.19
C ALA A 3 8.49 3.69 -2.14
N LEU A 4 9.70 3.97 -1.64
CA LEU A 4 9.92 5.03 -0.66
C LEU A 4 9.78 6.43 -1.29
N GLU A 5 10.32 6.62 -2.51
CA GLU A 5 10.13 7.87 -3.25
C GLU A 5 8.64 8.11 -3.57
N THR A 6 7.88 7.06 -3.91
CA THR A 6 6.42 7.15 -4.10
C THR A 6 5.72 7.55 -2.80
N LEU A 7 6.09 6.92 -1.68
CA LEU A 7 5.55 7.28 -0.37
C LEU A 7 5.82 8.76 -0.04
N GLU A 8 7.05 9.21 -0.22
CA GLU A 8 7.46 10.59 0.07
C GLU A 8 6.71 11.59 -0.82
N LYS A 9 6.61 11.33 -2.13
CA LYS A 9 5.93 12.23 -3.07
C LYS A 9 4.44 12.41 -2.77
N TYR A 10 3.72 11.34 -2.43
CA TYR A 10 2.26 11.37 -2.32
C TYR A 10 1.75 11.49 -0.88
N TRP A 11 2.55 11.11 0.13
CA TRP A 11 2.17 11.17 1.55
C TRP A 11 3.11 12.04 2.41
N ASN A 12 4.22 12.55 1.88
CA ASN A 12 5.22 13.32 2.62
C ASN A 12 5.74 12.55 3.85
N HIS A 13 5.93 11.23 3.68
CA HIS A 13 6.51 10.34 4.69
C HIS A 13 7.85 9.80 4.19
N SER A 14 8.88 9.93 5.03
CA SER A 14 10.25 9.50 4.71
C SER A 14 10.56 8.06 5.11
N THR A 15 9.64 7.37 5.79
CA THR A 15 9.78 5.97 6.22
C THR A 15 8.44 5.24 6.24
N PHE A 16 8.49 3.93 5.98
CA PHE A 16 7.36 3.04 6.18
C PHE A 16 7.21 2.67 7.65
N ARG A 17 5.96 2.51 8.12
CA ARG A 17 5.68 1.87 9.41
C ARG A 17 5.81 0.37 9.26
N THR A 18 6.31 -0.33 10.27
CA THR A 18 6.29 -1.81 10.27
C THR A 18 4.84 -2.32 10.31
N PRO A 19 4.44 -3.33 9.50
CA PRO A 19 5.22 -4.09 8.51
C PRO A 19 5.01 -3.66 7.03
N GLN A 20 4.64 -2.41 6.76
CA GLN A 20 4.22 -1.94 5.42
C GLN A 20 5.24 -2.25 4.32
N ALA A 21 6.54 -2.03 4.56
CA ALA A 21 7.58 -2.26 3.57
C ALA A 21 7.60 -3.72 3.07
N ALA A 22 7.50 -4.69 4.00
CA ALA A 22 7.48 -6.12 3.67
C ALA A 22 6.22 -6.51 2.90
N ILE A 23 5.07 -5.95 3.26
CA ILE A 23 3.80 -6.19 2.53
C ILE A 23 3.89 -5.63 1.11
N ILE A 24 4.36 -4.38 0.95
CA ILE A 24 4.53 -3.73 -0.35
C ILE A 24 5.48 -4.52 -1.23
N GLU A 25 6.61 -4.98 -0.68
CA GLU A 25 7.56 -5.80 -1.43
C GLU A 25 6.94 -7.13 -1.90
N SER A 26 6.16 -7.79 -1.06
CA SER A 26 5.45 -9.03 -1.42
C SER A 26 4.45 -8.80 -2.57
N VAL A 27 3.66 -7.73 -2.50
CA VAL A 27 2.71 -7.33 -3.55
C VAL A 27 3.42 -6.96 -4.85
N LEU A 28 4.51 -6.19 -4.79
CA LEU A 28 5.29 -5.82 -5.97
C LEU A 28 5.96 -7.01 -6.66
N LYS A 29 6.23 -8.10 -5.91
CA LYS A 29 6.70 -9.39 -6.45
C LYS A 29 5.57 -10.24 -7.05
N GLY A 30 4.33 -9.75 -7.06
CA GLY A 30 3.17 -10.46 -7.60
C GLY A 30 2.68 -11.61 -6.72
N GLN A 31 2.93 -11.56 -5.41
CA GLN A 31 2.52 -12.60 -4.48
C GLN A 31 1.14 -12.31 -3.88
N ASP A 32 0.32 -13.35 -3.73
CA ASP A 32 -0.91 -13.28 -2.94
C ASP A 32 -0.56 -13.00 -1.47
N THR A 33 -0.96 -11.83 -0.99
CA THR A 33 -0.50 -11.31 0.30
C THR A 33 -1.68 -11.11 1.26
N PHE A 34 -1.67 -11.82 2.39
CA PHE A 34 -2.60 -11.59 3.49
C PHE A 34 -1.96 -10.68 4.56
N ALA A 35 -2.36 -9.42 4.61
CA ALA A 35 -1.82 -8.42 5.53
C ALA A 35 -2.71 -8.24 6.77
N LEU A 36 -2.20 -8.60 7.94
CA LEU A 36 -2.85 -8.34 9.23
C LEU A 36 -2.23 -7.11 9.90
N MET A 37 -3.00 -6.03 10.01
CA MET A 37 -2.55 -4.80 10.67
C MET A 37 -3.69 -4.15 11.46
N PRO A 38 -3.40 -3.47 12.57
CA PRO A 38 -4.41 -2.77 13.35
C PRO A 38 -5.09 -1.64 12.56
N THR A 39 -6.28 -1.24 12.99
CA THR A 39 -6.93 -0.01 12.47
C THR A 39 -6.03 1.20 12.75
N GLY A 40 -5.94 2.13 11.79
CA GLY A 40 -4.98 3.25 11.86
C GLY A 40 -3.52 2.89 11.54
N GLY A 41 -3.20 1.60 11.38
CA GLY A 41 -1.85 1.13 11.04
C GLY A 41 -1.36 1.48 9.62
N GLY A 42 -2.18 2.15 8.81
CA GLY A 42 -1.82 2.54 7.44
C GLY A 42 -1.89 1.39 6.44
N LYS A 43 -2.90 0.51 6.56
CA LYS A 43 -3.15 -0.61 5.63
C LYS A 43 -3.27 -0.15 4.17
N SER A 44 -3.90 0.99 3.94
CA SER A 44 -4.18 1.47 2.57
C SER A 44 -2.93 1.75 1.76
N ILE A 45 -1.87 2.25 2.42
CA ILE A 45 -0.56 2.48 1.78
C ILE A 45 -0.01 1.19 1.16
N CYS A 46 -0.30 0.02 1.75
CA CYS A 46 0.21 -1.27 1.28
C CYS A 46 -0.34 -1.71 -0.07
N PHE A 47 -1.47 -1.17 -0.54
CA PHE A 47 -1.96 -1.39 -1.90
C PHE A 47 -1.87 -0.13 -2.78
N GLN A 48 -1.94 1.07 -2.19
CA GLN A 48 -1.88 2.33 -2.93
C GLN A 48 -0.47 2.62 -3.49
N VAL A 49 0.59 2.33 -2.74
CA VAL A 49 1.97 2.51 -3.24
C VAL A 49 2.25 1.58 -4.42
N PRO A 50 2.01 0.25 -4.34
CA PRO A 50 2.12 -0.63 -5.51
C PRO A 50 1.28 -0.18 -6.70
N ALA A 51 0.04 0.26 -6.47
CA ALA A 51 -0.86 0.73 -7.52
C ALA A 51 -0.31 1.93 -8.31
N LEU A 52 0.43 2.82 -7.66
CA LEU A 52 1.06 3.98 -8.31
C LEU A 52 2.37 3.63 -9.02
N MET A 53 2.96 2.47 -8.72
CA MET A 53 4.23 2.02 -9.28
C MET A 53 4.06 1.13 -10.52
N GLN A 54 2.88 0.57 -10.73
CA GLN A 54 2.58 -0.36 -11.82
C GLN A 54 1.66 0.29 -12.85
N GLU A 55 1.80 -0.10 -14.11
CA GLU A 55 0.84 0.27 -15.16
C GLU A 55 -0.49 -0.46 -14.91
N GLY A 56 -1.61 0.20 -15.22
CA GLY A 56 -2.95 -0.37 -15.07
C GLY A 56 -3.77 0.27 -13.95
N ILE A 57 -4.70 -0.50 -13.39
CA ILE A 57 -5.63 -0.05 -12.34
C ILE A 57 -5.61 -1.00 -11.14
N CYS A 58 -5.68 -0.43 -9.93
CA CYS A 58 -5.88 -1.20 -8.70
C CYS A 58 -7.37 -1.27 -8.37
N LEU A 59 -7.92 -2.48 -8.31
CA LEU A 59 -9.30 -2.71 -7.88
C LEU A 59 -9.34 -2.92 -6.36
N VAL A 60 -9.99 -2.01 -5.65
CA VAL A 60 -10.19 -2.09 -4.19
C VAL A 60 -11.64 -2.41 -3.90
N ILE A 61 -11.89 -3.50 -3.18
CA ILE A 61 -13.23 -3.93 -2.77
C ILE A 61 -13.41 -3.60 -1.28
N SER A 62 -14.29 -2.65 -0.97
CA SER A 62 -14.67 -2.29 0.40
C SER A 62 -16.15 -2.61 0.62
N PRO A 63 -16.53 -3.32 1.70
CA PRO A 63 -17.91 -3.70 1.96
C PRO A 63 -18.80 -2.53 2.39
N LEU A 64 -18.22 -1.43 2.86
CA LEU A 64 -18.95 -0.28 3.39
C LEU A 64 -18.63 0.98 2.57
N VAL A 65 -19.68 1.62 2.05
CA VAL A 65 -19.57 2.88 1.30
C VAL A 65 -18.95 3.99 2.15
N ALA A 66 -19.23 4.01 3.46
CA ALA A 66 -18.70 5.02 4.39
C ALA A 66 -17.16 4.97 4.59
N LEU A 67 -16.48 3.97 4.05
CA LEU A 67 -15.02 3.83 4.12
C LEU A 67 -14.31 4.24 2.81
N MET A 68 -15.07 4.67 1.80
CA MET A 68 -14.57 5.16 0.50
C MET A 68 -14.59 6.69 0.47
#